data_AF-A0A2V9PQR0-F1
#
_entry.id   AF-A0A2V9PQR0-F1
#
_cell.length_a   1.000
_cell.length_b   1.000
_cell.length_c   1.000
_cell.angle_alpha   90.00
_cell.angle_beta   90.00
_cell.angle_gamma   90.00
#
_symmetry.space_group_name_H-M   'P 1'
#
loop_
_entity.id
_entity.type
_entity.pdbx_description
1 polymer ?
#
loop_
_entity_poly.entity_id
_entity_poly.type
_entity_poly.pdbx_seq_one_letter_code
_entity_poly.pdbx_strand_id
1 'polypeptide(L)'
;MRNYRAALLAAGILAFVSAISAPSHGADARKSVVLTLTDGHRQSFPLADISGIEFKDAAIVMFKDGHQKSFSLGEVARIEFSPLGGNDSQFGRNHFLCKWEVGDGAGSNFFITLESNGEARKTLGSSHGTWTVVDGEARISWDDGWHDVIRKAGTRHEKVAFAPGKSFSDDPDNVANARNTTPEPI
;
A
#
# COMPACT_ATOMS: atom_id res chain seq x y z
N MET A 1 59.76 -50.56 -13.04
CA MET A 1 59.30 -51.51 -12.00
C MET A 1 58.89 -50.72 -10.75
N ARG A 2 57.69 -51.03 -10.26
CA ARG A 2 57.12 -50.83 -8.91
C ARG A 2 56.69 -49.43 -8.43
N ASN A 3 55.35 -49.29 -8.37
CA ASN A 3 54.52 -48.27 -7.73
C ASN A 3 54.62 -48.32 -6.20
N TYR A 4 54.37 -47.20 -5.51
CA TYR A 4 53.61 -47.16 -4.26
C TYR A 4 52.82 -45.84 -4.13
N ARG A 5 51.52 -45.97 -3.83
CA ARG A 5 50.63 -44.91 -3.37
C ARG A 5 50.79 -44.75 -1.85
N ALA A 6 50.75 -43.53 -1.35
CA ALA A 6 50.32 -43.24 0.01
C ALA A 6 49.62 -41.88 0.03
N ALA A 7 48.33 -41.90 0.39
CA ALA A 7 47.57 -40.72 0.78
C ALA A 7 47.79 -40.45 2.26
N LEU A 8 47.82 -39.19 2.69
CA LEU A 8 47.38 -38.78 4.03
C LEU A 8 47.11 -37.26 4.11
N LEU A 9 45.96 -37.00 4.72
CA LEU A 9 45.26 -35.75 5.03
C LEU A 9 46.04 -34.76 5.90
N ALA A 10 45.69 -33.46 5.78
CA ALA A 10 45.48 -32.46 6.86
C ALA A 10 45.59 -31.04 6.26
N ALA A 11 44.88 -29.99 6.64
CA ALA A 11 43.70 -29.77 7.46
C ALA A 11 43.19 -28.38 7.06
N GLY A 12 41.86 -28.19 7.01
CA GLY A 12 41.24 -26.93 6.61
C GLY A 12 41.44 -25.82 7.65
N ILE A 13 41.60 -24.59 7.16
CA ILE A 13 41.35 -23.39 7.96
C ILE A 13 39.98 -22.88 7.55
N LEU A 14 39.00 -23.15 8.40
CA LEU A 14 37.64 -22.64 8.32
C LEU A 14 37.69 -21.19 8.82
N ALA A 15 37.58 -20.21 7.93
CA ALA A 15 37.36 -18.82 8.33
C ALA A 15 35.91 -18.69 8.81
N PHE A 16 35.70 -18.60 10.12
CA PHE A 16 34.45 -18.15 10.71
C PHE A 16 34.26 -16.67 10.38
N VAL A 17 33.50 -16.37 9.32
CA VAL A 17 32.89 -15.05 9.18
C VAL A 17 31.67 -15.06 10.09
N SER A 18 31.78 -14.40 11.23
CA SER A 18 30.66 -14.11 12.10
C SER A 18 29.70 -13.19 11.36
N ALA A 19 28.65 -13.76 10.76
CA ALA A 19 27.51 -12.98 10.32
C ALA A 19 26.86 -12.41 11.58
N ILE A 20 26.96 -11.09 11.76
CA ILE A 20 26.15 -10.36 12.73
C ILE A 20 24.71 -10.50 12.22
N SER A 21 23.95 -11.41 12.83
CA SER A 21 22.53 -11.57 12.56
C SER A 21 21.83 -10.29 12.98
N ALA A 22 21.46 -9.44 12.02
CA ALA A 22 20.48 -8.39 12.26
C ALA A 22 19.21 -9.03 12.84
N PRO A 23 18.48 -8.35 13.75
CA PRO A 23 17.27 -8.91 14.34
C PRO A 23 16.27 -9.19 13.22
N SER A 24 15.97 -10.48 13.01
CA SER A 24 14.87 -10.91 12.16
C SER A 24 13.58 -10.50 12.83
N HIS A 25 13.11 -9.29 12.52
CA HIS A 25 11.70 -8.97 12.67
C HIS A 25 10.97 -10.00 11.81
N GLY A 26 10.11 -10.80 12.44
CA GLY A 26 9.33 -11.82 11.77
C GLY A 26 8.33 -11.18 10.81
N ALA A 27 8.81 -10.70 9.68
CA ALA A 27 7.98 -10.35 8.55
C ALA A 27 7.40 -11.66 8.02
N ASP A 28 6.08 -11.78 8.05
CA ASP A 28 5.36 -12.89 7.44
C ASP A 28 5.83 -13.03 5.99
N ALA A 29 6.60 -14.09 5.69
CA ALA A 29 7.18 -14.34 4.37
C ALA A 29 6.12 -14.45 3.25
N ARG A 30 4.83 -14.48 3.62
CA ARG A 30 3.68 -14.40 2.71
C ARG A 30 3.42 -12.99 2.16
N LYS A 31 3.94 -11.94 2.78
CA LYS A 31 3.72 -10.53 2.39
C LYS A 31 5.02 -9.87 1.93
N SER A 32 5.59 -10.36 0.84
CA SER A 32 6.84 -9.84 0.26
C SER A 32 6.68 -9.51 -1.22
N VAL A 33 7.33 -8.45 -1.67
CA VAL A 33 7.56 -8.20 -3.10
C VAL A 33 8.85 -8.91 -3.50
N VAL A 34 8.80 -9.65 -4.61
CA VAL A 34 9.95 -10.36 -5.14
C VAL A 34 10.33 -9.73 -6.48
N LEU A 35 11.57 -9.29 -6.60
CA LEU A 35 12.18 -8.85 -7.85
C LEU A 35 13.11 -9.93 -8.38
N THR A 36 12.90 -10.36 -9.62
CA THR A 36 13.87 -11.16 -10.36
C THR A 36 14.59 -10.24 -11.33
N LEU A 37 15.90 -10.11 -11.15
CA LEU A 37 16.76 -9.28 -11.97
C LEU A 37 17.14 -10.01 -13.26
N THR A 38 17.60 -9.26 -14.27
CA THR A 38 17.95 -9.79 -15.60
C THR A 38 19.14 -10.75 -15.58
N ASP A 39 19.96 -10.67 -14.55
CA ASP A 39 21.07 -11.60 -14.28
C ASP A 39 20.62 -12.90 -13.59
N GLY A 40 19.31 -13.05 -13.36
CA GLY A 40 18.70 -14.22 -12.72
C GLY A 40 18.70 -14.16 -11.19
N HIS A 41 19.28 -13.13 -10.57
CA HIS A 41 19.21 -12.97 -9.13
C HIS A 41 17.80 -12.61 -8.67
N ARG A 42 17.39 -13.20 -7.55
CA ARG A 42 16.08 -12.97 -6.95
C ARG A 42 16.26 -12.27 -5.61
N GLN A 43 15.63 -11.13 -5.46
CA GLN A 43 15.59 -10.37 -4.21
C GLN A 43 14.17 -10.32 -3.68
N SER A 44 14.01 -10.54 -2.37
CA SER A 44 12.73 -10.45 -1.68
C SER A 44 12.77 -9.28 -0.71
N PHE A 45 11.72 -8.48 -0.71
CA PHE A 45 11.55 -7.32 0.16
C PHE A 45 10.29 -7.53 0.99
N PRO A 46 10.37 -7.47 2.33
CA PRO A 46 9.17 -7.38 3.15
C PRO A 46 8.34 -6.17 2.74
N LEU A 47 7.02 -6.34 2.60
CA LEU A 47 6.16 -5.25 2.15
C LEU A 47 6.20 -4.04 3.10
N ALA A 48 6.42 -4.27 4.40
CA ALA A 48 6.55 -3.24 5.42
C ALA A 48 7.80 -2.34 5.24
N ASP A 49 8.82 -2.84 4.52
CA ASP A 49 10.09 -2.15 4.33
C ASP A 49 10.11 -1.31 3.04
N ILE A 50 9.02 -1.34 2.26
CA ILE A 50 8.93 -0.66 0.96
C ILE A 50 8.24 0.68 1.15
N SER A 51 9.00 1.77 1.05
CA SER A 51 8.46 3.14 1.05
C SER A 51 8.01 3.64 -0.31
N GLY A 52 8.50 3.03 -1.40
CA GLY A 52 8.13 3.37 -2.77
C GLY A 52 8.83 2.49 -3.79
N ILE A 53 8.23 2.35 -4.98
CA ILE A 53 8.84 1.69 -6.14
C ILE A 53 8.86 2.70 -7.28
N GLU A 54 10.06 3.05 -7.73
CA GLU A 54 10.28 4.00 -8.81
C GLU A 54 10.81 3.26 -10.05
N PHE A 55 10.23 3.56 -11.20
CA PHE A 55 10.64 3.01 -12.49
C PHE A 55 11.06 4.17 -13.39
N LYS A 56 12.22 4.06 -14.04
CA LYS A 56 12.76 5.12 -14.92
C LYS A 56 12.19 5.10 -16.34
N ASP A 57 11.54 4.01 -16.73
CA ASP A 57 11.03 3.73 -18.08
C ASP A 57 9.71 2.92 -18.01
N ALA A 58 9.17 2.48 -19.14
CA ALA A 58 7.93 1.71 -19.23
C ALA A 58 7.89 0.49 -18.30
N ALA A 59 6.73 0.25 -17.67
CA ALA A 59 6.48 -0.99 -16.95
C ALA A 59 5.94 -2.06 -17.92
N ILE A 60 6.55 -3.24 -17.91
CA ILE A 60 6.03 -4.40 -18.66
C ILE A 60 5.38 -5.36 -17.68
N VAL A 61 4.09 -5.63 -17.87
CA VAL A 61 3.38 -6.69 -17.15
C VAL A 61 3.36 -7.94 -18.03
N MET A 62 3.91 -9.03 -17.51
CA MET A 62 3.83 -10.35 -18.13
C MET A 62 2.69 -11.15 -17.50
N PHE A 63 1.81 -11.66 -18.35
CA PHE A 63 0.63 -12.40 -17.95
C PHE A 63 0.91 -13.91 -17.99
N LYS A 64 0.08 -14.70 -17.30
CA LYS A 64 0.30 -16.14 -17.10
C LYS A 64 0.28 -16.96 -18.38
N ASP A 65 -0.41 -16.48 -19.41
CA ASP A 65 -0.46 -17.06 -20.75
C ASP A 65 0.72 -16.62 -21.64
N GLY A 66 1.68 -15.89 -21.08
CA GLY A 66 2.88 -15.43 -21.76
C GLY A 66 2.71 -14.13 -22.55
N HIS A 67 1.51 -13.53 -22.58
CA HIS A 67 1.38 -12.21 -23.20
C HIS A 67 2.05 -11.14 -22.35
N GLN A 68 2.57 -10.12 -23.01
CA GLN A 68 3.20 -8.99 -22.36
C GLN A 68 2.43 -7.73 -22.74
N LYS A 69 2.21 -6.85 -21.76
CA LYS A 69 1.69 -5.51 -22.00
C LYS A 69 2.67 -4.50 -21.47
N SER A 70 3.18 -3.66 -22.37
CA SER A 70 3.97 -2.50 -22.01
C SER A 70 3.03 -1.34 -21.70
N PHE A 71 3.33 -0.62 -20.63
CA PHE A 71 2.63 0.58 -20.24
C PHE A 71 3.63 1.74 -20.20
N SER A 72 3.35 2.80 -20.94
CA SER A 72 4.05 4.07 -20.75
C SER A 72 3.70 4.61 -19.38
N LEU A 73 4.68 4.83 -18.51
CA LEU A 73 4.40 5.31 -17.14
C LEU A 73 3.85 6.73 -17.09
N GLY A 74 4.00 7.52 -18.16
CA GLY A 74 3.32 8.81 -18.29
C GLY A 74 1.80 8.68 -18.44
N GLU A 75 1.28 7.50 -18.79
CA GLU A 75 -0.15 7.23 -18.99
C GLU A 75 -0.76 6.40 -17.84
N VAL A 76 0.07 5.86 -16.95
CA VAL A 76 -0.37 5.01 -15.84
C VAL A 76 -0.60 5.87 -14.61
N ALA A 77 -1.87 6.15 -14.32
CA ALA A 77 -2.24 6.89 -13.11
C ALA A 77 -2.05 6.06 -11.81
N ARG A 78 -2.26 4.74 -11.86
CA ARG A 78 -2.17 3.85 -10.69
C ARG A 78 -2.10 2.37 -11.08
N ILE A 79 -1.40 1.57 -10.29
CA ILE A 79 -1.42 0.09 -10.33
C ILE A 79 -1.97 -0.42 -8.99
N GLU A 80 -3.04 -1.21 -9.01
CA GLU A 80 -3.67 -1.79 -7.82
C GLU A 80 -3.56 -3.32 -7.85
N PHE A 81 -3.15 -3.94 -6.74
CA PHE A 81 -3.07 -5.39 -6.59
C PHE A 81 -4.05 -5.84 -5.50
N SER A 82 -5.13 -6.52 -5.88
CA SER A 82 -6.06 -7.10 -4.92
C SER A 82 -5.57 -8.48 -4.45
N PRO A 83 -5.51 -8.75 -3.13
CA PRO A 83 -5.12 -10.06 -2.63
C PRO A 83 -6.17 -11.11 -3.02
N LEU A 84 -5.72 -12.22 -3.62
CA LEU A 84 -6.58 -13.37 -3.85
C LEU A 84 -6.93 -14.02 -2.51
N GLY A 85 -8.21 -14.03 -2.15
CA GLY A 85 -8.72 -14.75 -0.98
C GLY A 85 -8.82 -13.95 0.33
N GLY A 86 -8.68 -12.63 0.31
CA GLY A 86 -9.11 -11.78 1.41
C GLY A 86 -10.63 -11.60 1.36
N ASN A 87 -11.36 -12.08 2.36
CA ASN A 87 -12.82 -11.89 2.47
C ASN A 87 -13.24 -10.44 2.81
N ASP A 88 -12.39 -9.41 2.67
CA ASP A 88 -12.77 -8.04 2.98
C ASP A 88 -12.08 -7.01 2.07
N SER A 89 -12.68 -6.79 0.90
CA SER A 89 -13.08 -5.43 0.54
C SER A 89 -14.55 -5.49 0.21
N GLN A 90 -15.41 -5.54 1.23
CA GLN A 90 -16.87 -5.57 1.03
C GLN A 90 -17.35 -4.34 0.22
N PHE A 91 -16.51 -3.30 0.16
CA PHE A 91 -16.71 -2.09 -0.62
C PHE A 91 -15.48 -1.82 -1.50
N GLY A 92 -15.67 -1.95 -2.81
CA GLY A 92 -14.70 -1.49 -3.81
C GLY A 92 -14.70 0.04 -3.91
N ARG A 93 -13.71 0.60 -4.63
CA ARG A 93 -13.54 2.05 -4.84
C ARG A 93 -14.82 2.79 -5.20
N ASN A 94 -15.66 2.18 -6.03
CA ASN A 94 -16.95 2.75 -6.47
C ASN A 94 -17.91 3.07 -5.31
N HIS A 95 -17.82 2.35 -4.19
CA HIS A 95 -18.65 2.61 -3.01
C HIS A 95 -18.40 3.99 -2.40
N PHE A 96 -17.18 4.49 -2.52
CA PHE A 96 -16.75 5.75 -1.92
C PHE A 96 -16.83 6.95 -2.88
N LEU A 97 -17.09 6.70 -4.17
CA LEU A 97 -17.20 7.73 -5.21
C LEU A 97 -18.46 8.58 -5.04
N CYS A 98 -18.31 9.75 -4.42
CA CYS A 98 -19.39 10.72 -4.27
C CYS A 98 -18.92 11.93 -3.45
N LYS A 99 -19.87 12.84 -3.22
CA LYS A 99 -19.79 13.85 -2.18
C LYS A 99 -20.31 13.29 -0.85
N TRP A 100 -19.49 13.42 0.18
CA TRP A 100 -19.75 13.05 1.56
C TRP A 100 -19.95 14.32 2.39
N GLU A 101 -20.96 14.33 3.24
CA GLU A 101 -21.11 15.29 4.34
C GLU A 101 -20.52 14.68 5.60
N VAL A 102 -19.62 15.41 6.26
CA VAL A 102 -18.85 14.93 7.40
C VAL A 102 -18.75 16.00 8.48
N GLY A 103 -18.64 15.59 9.75
CA GLY A 103 -18.45 16.52 10.86
C GLY A 103 -17.02 17.03 11.00
N ASP A 104 -16.85 18.27 11.46
CA ASP A 104 -15.56 18.90 11.76
C ASP A 104 -15.02 18.58 13.16
N GLY A 105 -15.83 17.96 14.02
CA GLY A 105 -15.51 17.66 15.43
C GLY A 105 -15.83 18.79 16.41
N ALA A 106 -16.13 19.99 15.92
CA ALA A 106 -16.58 21.16 16.68
C ALA A 106 -18.10 21.38 16.62
N GLY A 107 -18.82 20.53 15.88
CA GLY A 107 -20.29 20.53 15.79
C GLY A 107 -20.84 21.10 14.48
N SER A 108 -19.97 21.48 13.53
CA SER A 108 -20.38 21.85 12.17
C SER A 108 -20.07 20.71 11.20
N ASN A 109 -20.65 20.79 9.99
CA ASN A 109 -20.37 19.87 8.91
C ASN A 109 -19.63 20.58 7.77
N PHE A 110 -18.84 19.80 7.03
CA PHE A 110 -18.23 20.19 5.77
C PHE A 110 -18.35 19.04 4.77
N PHE A 111 -17.93 19.27 3.52
CA PHE A 111 -18.04 18.27 2.47
C PHE A 111 -16.67 17.79 2.01
N ILE A 112 -16.61 16.49 1.72
CA ILE A 112 -15.49 15.82 1.05
C ILE A 112 -16.03 15.21 -0.26
N THR A 113 -15.40 15.48 -1.39
CA THR A 113 -15.72 14.83 -2.67
C THR A 113 -14.58 13.89 -3.05
N LEU A 114 -14.90 12.62 -3.33
CA LEU A 114 -13.94 11.62 -3.79
C LEU A 114 -14.18 11.34 -5.27
N GLU A 115 -13.20 11.71 -6.10
CA GLU A 115 -13.29 11.63 -7.56
C GLU A 115 -12.69 10.33 -8.09
N SER A 116 -13.18 9.84 -9.23
CA SER A 116 -12.77 8.56 -9.81
C SER A 116 -11.30 8.50 -10.21
N ASN A 117 -10.70 9.64 -10.56
CA ASN A 117 -9.27 9.78 -10.85
C ASN A 117 -8.36 9.61 -9.60
N GLY A 118 -8.93 9.64 -8.38
CA GLY A 118 -8.17 9.58 -7.13
C GLY A 118 -7.86 10.94 -6.51
N GLU A 119 -8.37 12.03 -7.09
CA GLU A 119 -8.38 13.34 -6.43
C GLU A 119 -9.47 13.38 -5.36
N ALA A 120 -9.19 14.12 -4.29
CA ALA A 120 -10.12 14.44 -3.24
C ALA A 120 -10.22 15.97 -3.10
N ARG A 121 -11.43 16.46 -2.82
CA ARG A 121 -11.67 17.87 -2.50
C ARG A 121 -12.40 18.02 -1.19
N LYS A 122 -12.13 19.07 -0.43
CA LYS A 122 -12.91 19.43 0.76
C LYS A 122 -13.27 20.91 0.79
N THR A 123 -14.35 21.24 1.52
CA THR A 123 -14.81 22.64 1.70
C THR A 123 -14.22 23.31 2.94
N LEU A 124 -13.34 22.64 3.69
CA LEU A 124 -12.72 23.13 4.93
C LEU A 124 -11.21 22.91 4.87
N GLY A 125 -10.40 23.95 5.12
CA GLY A 125 -8.93 23.85 5.07
C GLY A 125 -8.40 23.77 3.63
N SER A 126 -7.36 22.95 3.39
CA SER A 126 -6.86 22.73 2.02
C SER A 126 -7.96 22.19 1.12
N SER A 127 -8.10 22.71 -0.10
CA SER A 127 -9.18 22.29 -0.99
C SER A 127 -8.87 21.02 -1.78
N HIS A 128 -7.63 20.52 -1.72
CA HIS A 128 -7.14 19.44 -2.58
C HIS A 128 -6.35 18.38 -1.80
N GLY A 129 -6.46 17.14 -2.27
CA GLY A 129 -5.75 15.98 -1.78
C GLY A 129 -5.93 14.79 -2.73
N THR A 130 -5.47 13.62 -2.31
CA THR A 130 -5.65 12.36 -3.04
C THR A 130 -6.24 11.29 -2.14
N TRP A 131 -6.86 10.27 -2.74
CA TRP A 131 -7.45 9.17 -1.99
C TRP A 131 -7.29 7.82 -2.68
N THR A 132 -7.43 6.76 -1.89
CA THR A 132 -7.44 5.37 -2.34
C THR A 132 -8.22 4.50 -1.35
N VAL A 133 -8.53 3.26 -1.74
CA VAL A 133 -9.15 2.29 -0.83
C VAL A 133 -8.07 1.35 -0.30
N VAL A 134 -7.98 1.24 1.03
CA VAL A 134 -7.11 0.29 1.72
C VAL A 134 -7.97 -0.44 2.75
N ASP A 135 -7.94 -1.78 2.72
CA ASP A 135 -8.70 -2.63 3.66
C ASP A 135 -10.21 -2.29 3.73
N GLY A 136 -10.80 -1.88 2.60
CA GLY A 136 -12.23 -1.52 2.52
C GLY A 136 -12.58 -0.13 3.05
N GLU A 137 -11.58 0.70 3.37
CA GLU A 137 -11.76 2.08 3.82
C GLU A 137 -11.20 3.07 2.80
N ALA A 138 -11.88 4.20 2.57
CA ALA A 138 -11.32 5.27 1.77
C ALA A 138 -10.35 6.10 2.61
N ARG A 139 -9.06 6.00 2.31
CA ARG A 139 -7.98 6.78 2.94
C ARG A 139 -7.66 7.99 2.07
N ILE A 140 -7.65 9.16 2.68
CA ILE A 140 -7.51 10.46 2.03
C ILE A 140 -6.30 11.16 2.64
N SER A 141 -5.41 11.68 1.79
CA SER A 141 -4.28 12.53 2.19
C SER A 141 -4.45 13.91 1.59
N TRP A 142 -4.46 14.92 2.43
CA TRP A 142 -4.65 16.31 2.04
C TRP A 142 -3.31 17.03 1.90
N ASP A 143 -3.27 18.05 1.04
CA ASP A 143 -2.03 18.81 0.80
C ASP A 143 -1.56 19.63 2.01
N ASP A 144 -2.45 19.87 2.99
CA ASP A 144 -2.12 20.49 4.28
C ASP A 144 -1.52 19.49 5.30
N GLY A 145 -1.27 18.25 4.89
CA GLY A 145 -0.72 17.18 5.71
C GLY A 145 -1.75 16.45 6.58
N TRP A 146 -3.00 16.88 6.60
CA TRP A 146 -4.06 16.13 7.27
C TRP A 146 -4.37 14.83 6.52
N HIS A 147 -4.81 13.83 7.27
CA HIS A 147 -5.38 12.61 6.72
C HIS A 147 -6.80 12.41 7.20
N ASP A 148 -7.68 11.92 6.32
CA ASP A 148 -9.03 11.48 6.69
C ASP A 148 -9.26 10.04 6.21
N VAL A 149 -10.08 9.30 6.93
CA VAL A 149 -10.58 7.98 6.53
C VAL A 149 -12.09 8.01 6.55
N ILE A 150 -12.73 7.61 5.45
CA ILE A 150 -14.16 7.30 5.44
C ILE A 150 -14.29 5.78 5.49
N ARG A 151 -14.88 5.28 6.58
CA ARG A 151 -15.05 3.84 6.82
C ARG A 151 -16.45 3.50 7.27
N LYS A 152 -16.80 2.22 7.16
CA LYS A 152 -18.06 1.70 7.68
C LYS A 152 -17.91 1.36 9.17
N ALA A 153 -18.83 1.85 9.98
CA ALA A 153 -18.96 1.54 11.40
C ALA A 153 -20.36 0.95 11.65
N GLY A 154 -20.46 -0.37 11.68
CA GLY A 154 -21.73 -1.08 11.75
C GLY A 154 -22.62 -0.79 10.54
N THR A 155 -23.76 -0.12 10.75
CA THR A 155 -24.71 0.25 9.69
C THR A 155 -24.49 1.66 9.13
N ARG A 156 -23.53 2.42 9.66
CA ARG A 156 -23.26 3.82 9.28
C ARG A 156 -21.86 3.98 8.71
N HIS A 157 -21.57 5.16 8.20
CA HIS A 157 -20.22 5.59 7.86
C HIS A 157 -19.74 6.64 8.84
N GLU A 158 -18.43 6.65 9.09
CA GLU A 158 -17.76 7.65 9.89
C GLU A 158 -16.52 8.18 9.16
N LYS A 159 -16.18 9.42 9.49
CA LYS A 159 -14.92 10.07 9.16
C LYS A 159 -13.99 9.96 10.37
N VAL A 160 -12.78 9.49 10.17
CA VAL A 160 -11.70 9.50 11.14
C VAL A 160 -10.60 10.43 10.64
N ALA A 161 -10.15 11.38 11.44
CA ALA A 161 -9.18 12.40 11.03
C ALA A 161 -7.89 12.30 11.84
N PHE A 162 -6.76 12.55 11.18
CA PHE A 162 -5.43 12.55 11.76
C PHE A 162 -4.70 13.84 11.39
N ALA A 163 -4.16 14.50 12.41
CA ALA A 163 -3.43 15.74 12.27
C ALA A 163 -2.13 15.56 11.46
N PRO A 164 -1.56 16.66 10.91
CA PRO A 164 -0.31 16.61 10.18
C PRO A 164 0.81 15.93 10.95
N GLY A 165 1.51 15.02 10.29
CA GLY A 165 2.59 14.23 10.87
C GLY A 165 2.14 12.92 11.53
N LYS A 166 0.84 12.66 11.66
CA LYS A 166 0.31 11.36 12.09
C LYS A 166 0.04 10.45 10.89
N SER A 167 0.23 9.17 11.10
CA SER A 167 -0.14 8.09 10.18
C SER A 167 -1.60 7.65 10.38
N PHE A 168 -2.11 6.88 9.41
CA PHE A 168 -3.43 6.24 9.50
C PHE A 168 -3.58 5.19 10.62
N SER A 169 -2.49 4.81 11.29
CA SER A 169 -2.45 3.85 12.39
C SER A 169 -2.30 4.49 13.77
N ASP A 170 -2.10 5.80 13.84
CA ASP A 170 -2.01 6.52 15.12
C ASP A 170 -3.40 6.78 15.73
N ASP A 171 -3.44 7.32 16.94
CA ASP A 171 -4.70 7.74 17.55
C ASP A 171 -5.34 8.91 16.76
N PRO A 172 -6.63 8.81 16.43
CA PRO A 172 -7.30 9.84 15.66
C PRO A 172 -7.55 11.10 16.48
N ASP A 173 -7.48 12.26 15.83
CA ASP A 173 -7.76 13.56 16.43
C ASP A 173 -9.26 13.89 16.41
N ASN A 174 -10.00 13.30 15.47
CA ASN A 174 -11.45 13.48 15.38
C ASN A 174 -12.10 12.24 14.78
N VAL A 175 -13.22 11.81 15.35
CA VAL A 175 -14.13 10.82 14.76
C VAL A 175 -15.51 11.44 14.69
N ALA A 176 -16.09 11.49 13.49
CA ALA A 176 -17.38 12.11 13.24
C ALA A 176 -18.23 11.27 12.28
N ASN A 177 -19.54 11.50 12.22
CA ASN A 177 -20.38 10.84 11.24
C ASN A 177 -19.99 11.25 9.82
N ALA A 178 -20.14 10.32 8.88
CA ALA A 178 -20.04 10.56 7.45
C ALA A 178 -21.32 10.07 6.76
N ARG A 179 -21.87 10.88 5.86
CA ARG A 179 -23.04 10.49 5.06
C ARG A 179 -22.79 10.78 3.58
N ASN A 180 -23.09 9.82 2.74
CA ASN A 180 -23.13 10.04 1.29
C ASN A 180 -24.31 10.99 0.98
N THR A 181 -24.05 12.03 0.18
CA THR A 181 -25.05 13.04 -0.19
C THR A 181 -25.60 12.88 -1.59
N THR A 182 -25.11 11.89 -2.34
CA THR A 182 -25.71 11.51 -3.62
C THR A 182 -27.00 10.73 -3.37
N PRO A 183 -28.12 11.04 -4.04
CA PRO A 183 -29.29 10.16 -4.03
C PRO A 183 -28.90 8.77 -4.58
N GLU A 184 -29.44 7.74 -3.94
CA GLU A 184 -29.12 6.29 -4.07
C GLU A 184 -28.89 5.69 -5.48
N PRO A 185 -28.25 4.49 -5.57
CA PRO A 185 -27.41 4.04 -6.68
C PRO A 185 -28.17 3.49 -7.90
N ILE A 186 -27.45 3.38 -9.03
CA ILE A 186 -27.80 2.50 -10.16
C ILE A 186 -27.95 1.04 -9.72
#